data_AF-A0A7C1T1D5-F1
#
_entry.id   AF-A0A7C1T1D5-F1
#
_cell.length_a   1.000
_cell.length_b   1.000
_cell.length_c   1.000
_cell.angle_alpha   90.00
_cell.angle_beta   90.00
_cell.angle_gamma   90.00
#
_symmetry.space_group_name_H-M   'P 1'
#
loop_
_entity.id
_entity.type
_entity.pdbx_description
1 polymer ?
#
loop_
_entity_poly.entity_id
_entity_poly.type
_entity_poly.pdbx_seq_one_letter_code
_entity_poly.pdbx_strand_id
1 'polypeptide(L)'
;MKWASGTTWGKKAKPSTALLVLTLLPWFLLVAVVIATNGFSVHPSTPPYVYLFVSPALAVIAIVVALMGYFLARDEEPEWGSRVVFKAIEAAELASILVAVLILALIAITYFLS
;
A
#
# COMPACT_ATOMS: atom_id res chain seq x y z
N MET A 1 26.61 -39.64 -17.90
CA MET A 1 25.40 -38.95 -18.38
C MET A 1 24.27 -39.21 -17.40
N LYS A 2 23.85 -38.19 -16.64
CA LYS A 2 22.73 -38.28 -15.70
C LYS A 2 21.68 -37.28 -16.20
N TRP A 3 20.67 -37.79 -16.89
CA TRP A 3 19.50 -37.00 -17.29
C TRP A 3 18.69 -36.71 -16.02
N ALA A 4 18.84 -35.50 -15.48
CA ALA A 4 17.94 -34.99 -14.46
C ALA A 4 16.71 -34.41 -15.16
N SER A 5 15.76 -35.29 -15.47
CA SER A 5 14.37 -34.94 -15.78
C SER A 5 13.73 -34.35 -14.52
N GLY A 6 13.85 -33.03 -14.37
CA GLY A 6 13.23 -32.27 -13.29
C GLY A 6 12.58 -31.03 -13.86
N THR A 7 11.54 -31.23 -14.66
CA THR A 7 10.64 -30.18 -15.14
C THR A 7 10.08 -29.40 -13.95
N THR A 8 10.69 -28.25 -13.60
CA THR A 8 10.18 -27.29 -12.61
C THR A 8 9.03 -26.44 -13.16
N TRP A 9 8.23 -26.98 -14.09
CA TRP A 9 7.10 -26.34 -14.78
C TRP A 9 5.84 -26.26 -13.90
N GLY A 10 5.99 -25.78 -12.66
CA GLY A 10 4.86 -25.69 -11.73
C GLY A 10 5.15 -25.13 -10.34
N LYS A 11 6.36 -24.64 -10.07
CA LYS A 11 6.60 -23.93 -8.81
C LYS A 11 5.81 -22.62 -8.85
N LYS A 12 4.75 -22.53 -8.03
CA LYS A 12 4.05 -21.26 -7.78
C LYS A 12 5.10 -20.22 -7.39
N ALA A 13 5.29 -19.20 -8.21
CA ALA A 13 6.15 -18.08 -7.86
C ALA A 13 5.60 -17.45 -6.59
N LYS A 14 6.47 -17.33 -5.58
CA LYS A 14 6.10 -16.74 -4.30
C LYS A 14 6.54 -15.28 -4.31
N PRO A 15 5.68 -14.35 -3.87
CA PRO A 15 6.07 -12.97 -3.63
C PRO A 15 7.31 -12.90 -2.74
N SER A 16 8.22 -11.97 -3.01
CA SER A 16 9.33 -11.70 -2.10
C SER A 16 8.82 -11.13 -0.78
N THR A 17 9.65 -11.24 0.26
CA THR A 17 9.35 -10.59 1.55
C THR A 17 9.25 -9.07 1.39
N ALA A 18 10.06 -8.48 0.51
CA ALA A 18 10.01 -7.04 0.23
C ALA A 18 8.64 -6.65 -0.35
N LEU A 19 8.13 -7.43 -1.31
CA LEU A 19 6.81 -7.19 -1.89
C LEU A 19 5.69 -7.31 -0.85
N LEU A 20 5.75 -8.31 0.03
CA LEU A 20 4.78 -8.46 1.12
C LEU A 20 4.82 -7.28 2.11
N VAL A 21 6.02 -6.79 2.44
CA VAL A 21 6.18 -5.60 3.30
C VAL A 21 5.59 -4.37 2.62
N LEU A 22 5.91 -4.14 1.35
CA LEU A 22 5.39 -3.03 0.57
C LEU A 22 3.87 -3.10 0.41
N THR A 23 3.29 -4.30 0.32
CA THR A 23 1.82 -4.48 0.25
C THR A 23 1.12 -4.04 1.53
N LEU A 24 1.74 -4.26 2.69
CA LEU A 24 1.10 -4.00 3.99
C LEU A 24 1.39 -2.58 4.51
N LEU A 25 2.57 -2.03 4.20
CA LEU A 25 3.03 -0.77 4.76
C LEU A 25 2.10 0.43 4.48
N PRO A 26 1.55 0.62 3.26
CA PRO A 26 0.57 1.68 3.00
C PRO A 26 -0.62 1.62 3.95
N TRP A 27 -1.16 0.44 4.21
CA TRP A 27 -2.30 0.27 5.13
C TRP A 27 -1.97 0.69 6.56
N PHE A 28 -0.77 0.35 7.05
CA PHE A 28 -0.32 0.81 8.37
C PHE A 28 -0.20 2.33 8.45
N LEU A 29 0.34 2.96 7.40
CA LEU A 29 0.46 4.42 7.33
C LEU A 29 -0.93 5.08 7.31
N LEU A 30 -1.87 4.54 6.54
CA LEU A 30 -3.24 5.07 6.46
C LEU A 30 -4.01 4.90 7.77
N VAL A 31 -3.85 3.77 8.47
CA VAL A 31 -4.40 3.58 9.82
C VAL A 31 -3.81 4.58 10.81
N ALA A 32 -2.50 4.83 10.74
CA ALA A 32 -1.85 5.84 11.59
C ALA A 32 -2.44 7.24 11.36
N VAL A 33 -2.78 7.60 10.12
CA VAL A 33 -3.47 8.86 9.79
C VAL A 33 -4.85 8.93 10.44
N VAL A 34 -5.65 7.86 10.35
CA VAL A 34 -6.98 7.80 10.98
C VAL A 34 -6.87 7.96 12.50
N ILE A 35 -5.90 7.30 13.14
CA ILE A 35 -5.66 7.44 14.58
C ILE A 35 -5.21 8.87 14.92
N ALA A 36 -4.25 9.42 14.17
CA ALA A 36 -3.70 10.75 14.43
C ALA A 36 -4.73 11.88 14.25
N THR A 37 -5.77 11.66 13.45
CA THR A 37 -6.88 12.59 13.23
C THR A 37 -8.08 12.32 14.15
N ASN A 38 -7.97 11.36 15.07
CA ASN A 38 -9.08 10.86 15.88
C ASN A 38 -10.31 10.49 15.05
N GLY A 39 -10.10 9.83 13.90
CA GLY A 39 -11.16 9.50 12.95
C GLY A 39 -11.71 10.74 12.23
N PHE A 40 -10.86 11.71 11.92
CA PHE A 40 -11.23 12.98 11.28
C PHE A 40 -12.17 13.84 12.13
N SER A 41 -11.92 13.92 13.44
CA SER A 41 -12.60 14.86 14.33
C SER A 41 -12.22 16.30 14.00
N VAL A 42 -13.17 17.24 14.09
CA VAL A 42 -12.94 18.70 13.96
C VAL A 42 -12.09 19.23 15.13
N HIS A 43 -12.15 18.56 16.28
CA HIS A 43 -11.34 18.86 17.45
C HIS A 43 -10.54 17.61 17.85
N PRO A 44 -9.48 17.28 17.09
CA PRO A 44 -8.63 16.15 17.43
C PRO A 44 -7.80 16.47 18.68
N SER A 45 -7.50 15.45 19.49
CA SER A 45 -6.68 15.59 20.70
C SER A 45 -5.18 15.69 20.39
N THR A 46 -4.79 15.49 19.14
CA THR A 46 -3.41 15.59 18.69
C THR A 46 -3.03 17.06 18.43
N PRO A 47 -1.75 17.42 18.57
CA PRO A 47 -1.30 18.78 18.28
C PRO A 47 -1.61 19.20 16.83
N PRO A 48 -1.88 20.50 16.56
CA PRO A 48 -2.22 21.00 15.23
C PRO A 48 -1.30 20.58 14.09
N TYR A 49 0.01 20.57 14.35
CA TYR A 49 0.98 20.19 13.32
C TYR A 49 0.83 18.73 12.85
N VAL A 50 0.26 17.85 13.69
CA VAL A 50 0.08 16.43 13.37
C VAL A 50 -1.00 16.27 12.30
N TYR A 51 -2.20 16.76 12.52
CA TYR A 51 -3.29 16.59 11.55
C TYR A 51 -3.16 17.52 10.33
N LEU A 52 -2.48 18.67 10.46
CA LEU A 52 -2.28 19.61 9.35
C LEU A 52 -1.12 19.23 8.42
N PHE A 53 -0.03 18.65 8.93
CA PHE A 53 1.17 18.40 8.13
C PHE A 53 1.59 16.92 8.14
N VAL A 54 1.65 16.30 9.32
CA VAL A 54 2.14 14.90 9.42
C VAL A 54 1.16 13.92 8.77
N SER A 55 -0.13 14.02 9.07
CA SER A 55 -1.17 13.16 8.51
C SER A 55 -1.25 13.21 6.98
N PRO A 56 -1.33 14.39 6.32
CA PRO A 56 -1.30 14.43 4.86
C PRO A 56 0.04 13.94 4.29
N ALA A 57 1.17 14.23 4.94
CA ALA A 57 2.47 13.71 4.50
C ALA A 57 2.52 12.17 4.56
N LEU A 58 1.99 11.56 5.63
CA LEU A 58 1.91 10.10 5.75
C LEU A 58 1.01 9.48 4.66
N ALA A 59 -0.10 10.13 4.32
CA ALA A 59 -0.96 9.66 3.22
C ALA A 59 -0.25 9.75 1.86
N VAL A 60 0.53 10.82 1.61
CA VAL A 60 1.36 10.93 0.40
C VAL A 60 2.45 9.86 0.36
N ILE A 61 3.12 9.61 1.49
CA ILE A 61 4.12 8.54 1.59
C ILE A 61 3.46 7.17 1.34
N ALA A 62 2.25 6.93 1.84
CA ALA A 62 1.51 5.70 1.56
C ALA A 62 1.26 5.50 0.07
N ILE A 63 0.93 6.56 -0.68
CA ILE A 63 0.79 6.50 -2.15
C ILE A 63 2.12 6.12 -2.80
N VAL A 64 3.22 6.75 -2.40
CA VAL A 64 4.55 6.45 -2.97
C VAL A 64 4.94 5.00 -2.71
N VAL A 65 4.77 4.51 -1.49
CA VAL A 65 5.06 3.12 -1.11
C VAL A 65 4.18 2.15 -1.90
N ALA A 66 2.89 2.45 -2.06
CA ALA A 66 1.97 1.61 -2.81
C ALA A 66 2.34 1.55 -4.30
N LEU A 67 2.80 2.66 -4.89
CA LEU A 67 3.32 2.67 -6.26
C LEU A 67 4.57 1.80 -6.39
N MET A 68 5.48 1.85 -5.41
CA MET A 68 6.65 0.97 -5.40
C MET A 68 6.24 -0.51 -5.31
N GLY A 69 5.30 -0.84 -4.42
CA GLY A 69 4.76 -2.21 -4.29
C GLY A 69 4.06 -2.68 -5.57
N TYR A 70 3.29 -1.81 -6.23
CA TYR A 70 2.65 -2.10 -7.50
C TYR A 70 3.66 -2.42 -8.61
N PHE A 71 4.72 -1.61 -8.76
CA PHE A 71 5.74 -1.86 -9.76
C PHE A 71 6.56 -3.11 -9.45
N LEU A 72 6.90 -3.34 -8.18
CA LEU A 72 7.61 -4.56 -7.78
C LEU A 72 6.73 -5.81 -7.97
N ALA A 73 5.42 -5.73 -7.75
CA ALA A 73 4.50 -6.84 -8.03
C ALA A 73 4.51 -7.24 -9.50
N ARG A 74 4.61 -6.25 -10.39
CA ARG A 74 4.71 -6.47 -11.84
C ARG A 74 6.08 -7.02 -12.26
N ASP A 75 7.13 -6.57 -11.61
CA ASP A 75 8.51 -7.04 -11.86
C ASP A 75 8.69 -8.50 -11.40
N GLU A 76 8.08 -8.89 -10.28
CA GLU A 76 8.13 -10.25 -9.75
C GLU A 76 7.07 -11.19 -10.37
N GLU A 77 6.14 -10.69 -11.19
CA GLU A 77 5.07 -11.49 -11.78
C GLU A 77 5.64 -12.60 -12.68
N PRO A 78 5.27 -13.89 -12.47
CA PRO A 78 5.80 -14.98 -13.27
C PRO A 78 5.31 -14.89 -14.72
N GLU A 79 6.25 -14.98 -15.66
CA GLU A 79 5.95 -15.03 -17.10
C GLU A 79 5.04 -16.22 -17.46
N TRP A 80 5.23 -17.35 -16.79
CA TRP A 80 4.52 -18.61 -17.03
C TRP A 80 3.95 -19.17 -15.71
N GLY A 81 2.72 -19.64 -15.71
CA GLY A 81 2.04 -20.18 -14.52
C GLY A 81 1.02 -19.23 -13.88
N SER A 82 0.67 -19.48 -12.62
CA SER A 82 -0.40 -18.73 -11.93
C SER A 82 0.07 -17.34 -11.49
N ARG A 83 -0.65 -16.31 -11.95
CA ARG A 83 -0.40 -14.89 -11.65
C ARG A 83 -1.38 -14.30 -10.62
N VAL A 84 -2.28 -15.12 -10.10
CA VAL A 84 -3.42 -14.69 -9.27
C VAL A 84 -2.96 -13.90 -8.03
N VAL A 85 -1.89 -14.36 -7.36
CA VAL A 85 -1.38 -13.70 -6.15
C VAL A 85 -0.82 -12.32 -6.47
N PHE A 86 -0.04 -12.18 -7.55
CA PHE A 86 0.53 -10.90 -7.97
C PHE A 86 -0.56 -9.91 -8.39
N LYS A 87 -1.60 -10.37 -9.10
CA LYS A 87 -2.76 -9.53 -9.44
C LYS A 87 -3.56 -9.09 -8.22
N ALA A 88 -3.67 -9.93 -7.19
CA ALA A 88 -4.29 -9.55 -5.93
C ALA A 88 -3.47 -8.48 -5.19
N ILE A 89 -2.13 -8.59 -5.21
CA ILE A 89 -1.23 -7.58 -4.65
C ILE A 89 -1.35 -6.26 -5.43
N GLU A 90 -1.28 -6.29 -6.77
CA GLU A 90 -1.48 -5.10 -7.61
C GLU A 90 -2.82 -4.41 -7.29
N ALA A 91 -3.91 -5.17 -7.14
CA ALA A 91 -5.22 -4.64 -6.79
C ALA A 91 -5.25 -4.04 -5.36
N ALA A 92 -4.58 -4.67 -4.39
CA ALA A 92 -4.47 -4.16 -3.03
C ALA A 92 -3.71 -2.81 -2.99
N GLU A 93 -2.68 -2.66 -3.80
CA GLU A 93 -1.93 -1.40 -3.91
C GLU A 93 -2.73 -0.30 -4.59
N LEU A 94 -3.45 -0.61 -5.66
CA LEU A 94 -4.36 0.35 -6.28
C LEU A 94 -5.48 0.78 -5.31
N ALA A 95 -5.99 -0.16 -4.50
CA ALA A 95 -6.97 0.14 -3.48
C ALA A 95 -6.40 1.04 -2.36
N SER A 96 -5.16 0.78 -1.91
CA SER A 96 -4.52 1.61 -0.88
C SER A 96 -4.28 3.04 -1.39
N ILE A 97 -3.89 3.22 -2.67
CA ILE A 97 -3.78 4.53 -3.32
C ILE A 97 -5.13 5.26 -3.34
N LEU A 98 -6.21 4.58 -3.75
CA LEU A 98 -7.54 5.17 -3.77
C LEU A 98 -7.97 5.62 -2.37
N VAL A 99 -7.76 4.78 -1.35
CA VAL A 99 -8.06 5.13 0.04
C VAL A 99 -7.22 6.32 0.51
N ALA A 100 -5.93 6.37 0.14
CA ALA A 100 -5.06 7.48 0.49
C ALA A 100 -5.54 8.82 -0.12
N VAL A 101 -6.01 8.81 -1.37
CA VAL A 101 -6.60 9.99 -2.02
C VAL A 101 -7.88 10.44 -1.30
N LEU A 102 -8.74 9.50 -0.91
CA LEU A 102 -9.96 9.81 -0.14
C LEU A 102 -9.61 10.39 1.24
N ILE A 103 -8.60 9.84 1.92
CA ILE A 103 -8.11 10.36 3.20
C ILE A 103 -7.57 11.79 3.05
N LEU A 104 -6.78 12.07 1.99
CA LEU A 104 -6.29 13.41 1.71
C LEU A 104 -7.43 14.40 1.47
N ALA A 105 -8.46 14.00 0.72
CA ALA A 105 -9.64 14.82 0.51
C ALA A 105 -10.39 15.10 1.83
N LEU A 106 -10.51 14.09 2.70
CA LEU A 106 -11.16 14.24 3.99
C LEU A 106 -10.37 15.17 4.93
N ILE A 107 -9.03 15.05 4.97
CA ILE A 107 -8.15 15.99 5.69
C ILE A 107 -8.36 17.42 5.18
N ALA A 108 -8.38 17.60 3.86
CA ALA A 108 -8.57 18.92 3.26
C ALA A 108 -9.92 19.53 3.67
N ILE A 109 -11.00 18.76 3.57
CA ILE A 109 -12.35 19.23 3.94
C ILE A 109 -12.43 19.55 5.44
N THR A 110 -11.94 18.67 6.31
CA THR A 110 -12.12 18.80 7.77
C THR A 110 -11.18 19.81 8.44
N TYR A 111 -10.02 20.12 7.85
CA TYR A 111 -9.02 20.95 8.53
C TYR A 111 -8.59 22.20 7.78
N PHE A 112 -8.90 22.30 6.48
CA PHE A 112 -8.51 23.45 5.66
C PHE A 112 -9.70 24.19 5.08
N LEU A 113 -10.87 23.56 4.96
CA LEU A 113 -12.07 24.13 4.34
C LEU A 113 -13.25 24.32 5.31
N SER A 114 -13.12 23.87 6.56
CA SER A 114 -14.10 24.07 7.64
C SER A 114 -13.69 25.20 8.58
#